data_AF-A0A1H0D5M1-F1
#
_entry.id   AF-A0A1H0D5M1-F1
#
_cell.length_a   1.000
_cell.length_b   1.000
_cell.length_c   1.000
_cell.angle_alpha   90.00
_cell.angle_beta   90.00
_cell.angle_gamma   90.00
#
_symmetry.space_group_name_H-M   'P 1'
#
loop_
_entity.id
_entity.type
_entity.pdbx_description
1 polymer ?
#
loop_
_entity_poly.entity_id
_entity_poly.type
_entity_poly.pdbx_seq_one_letter_code
_entity_poly.pdbx_strand_id
1 'polypeptide(L)'
;MSAELISSTLQAIIFGLPSKKNRIINKKIKLLNLIPWYIEVVDRYGNLIIYNQTFRNFLYQKDIDYILKDKNENQTFQEELQQLLIKEKI
;
A
#
# COMPACT_ATOMS: atom_id res chain seq x y z
N MET A 1 2.51 21.34 16.30
CA MET A 1 2.80 20.20 15.41
C MET A 1 3.15 19.00 16.28
N SER A 2 2.36 17.93 16.24
CA SER A 2 2.64 16.69 16.98
C SER A 2 3.79 15.91 16.32
N ALA A 3 4.51 15.10 17.09
CA ALA A 3 5.61 14.27 16.59
C ALA A 3 5.19 13.30 15.46
N GLU A 4 3.93 12.86 15.46
CA GLU A 4 3.35 12.03 14.40
C GLU A 4 3.29 12.75 13.04
N LEU A 5 3.04 14.06 13.04
CA LEU A 5 3.00 14.86 11.82
C LEU A 5 4.41 15.01 11.20
N ILE A 6 5.44 15.10 12.04
CA ILE A 6 6.84 15.18 11.61
C ILE A 6 7.32 13.82 11.07
N SER A 7 6.94 12.73 11.74
CA SER A 7 7.28 11.37 11.30
C SER A 7 6.66 11.03 9.94
N SER A 8 5.37 11.32 9.75
CA SER A 8 4.66 11.07 8.50
C SER A 8 5.18 11.90 7.32
N THR A 9 5.54 13.16 7.56
CA THR A 9 6.16 14.02 6.54
C THR A 9 7.57 13.56 6.14
N LEU A 10 8.39 13.12 7.10
CA LEU A 10 9.71 12.56 6.79
C LEU A 10 9.63 11.24 6.03
N GLN A 11 8.68 10.37 6.36
CA GLN A 11 8.44 9.13 5.62
C GLN A 11 7.99 9.41 4.18
N ALA A 12 7.11 10.39 3.97
CA ALA A 12 6.70 10.79 2.62
C ALA A 12 7.89 11.25 1.76
N ILE A 13 8.85 11.97 2.36
CA ILE A 13 10.09 12.39 1.68
C ILE A 13 10.97 11.18 1.35
N ILE A 14 11.27 10.31 2.32
CA ILE A 14 12.13 9.13 2.14
C ILE A 14 11.56 8.19 1.07
N PHE A 15 10.24 7.99 1.08
CA PHE A 15 9.58 7.13 0.11
C PHE A 15 9.35 7.79 -1.26
N GLY A 16 9.36 9.12 -1.30
CA GLY A 16 9.41 9.91 -2.53
C GLY A 16 10.76 9.82 -3.24
N LEU A 17 11.84 9.43 -2.53
CA LEU A 17 13.16 9.28 -3.15
C LEU A 17 13.18 8.12 -4.15
N PRO A 18 13.76 8.35 -5.35
CA PRO A 18 13.79 7.36 -6.41
C PRO A 18 14.79 6.24 -6.10
N SER A 19 14.30 5.15 -5.49
CA SER A 19 15.00 3.86 -5.42
C SER A 19 14.34 2.83 -6.34
N LYS A 20 15.07 1.80 -6.77
CA LYS A 20 14.51 0.69 -7.58
C LYS A 20 13.29 0.07 -6.89
N LYS A 21 13.39 -0.16 -5.58
CA LYS A 21 12.31 -0.69 -4.75
C LYS A 21 11.10 0.25 -4.68
N ASN A 22 11.31 1.54 -4.39
CA ASN A 22 10.22 2.53 -4.32
C ASN A 22 9.53 2.71 -5.68
N ARG A 23 10.28 2.70 -6.79
CA ARG A 23 9.70 2.78 -8.14
C ARG A 23 8.75 1.62 -8.42
N ILE A 24 9.15 0.39 -8.08
CA ILE A 24 8.30 -0.81 -8.25
C ILE A 24 7.04 -0.69 -7.39
N ILE A 25 7.18 -0.35 -6.11
CA ILE A 25 6.04 -0.21 -5.19
C ILE A 25 5.10 0.90 -5.66
N ASN A 26 5.61 2.07 -6.04
CA ASN A 26 4.79 3.19 -6.50
C ASN A 26 4.04 2.83 -7.80
N LYS A 27 4.64 2.04 -8.70
CA LYS A 27 3.92 1.52 -9.89
C LYS A 27 2.76 0.62 -9.48
N LYS A 28 2.99 -0.30 -8.53
CA LYS A 28 1.95 -1.20 -8.00
C LYS A 28 0.82 -0.44 -7.32
N ILE A 29 1.13 0.57 -6.50
CA ILE A 29 0.13 1.45 -5.87
C ILE A 29 -0.68 2.19 -6.95
N LYS A 30 -0.03 2.71 -7.99
CA LYS A 30 -0.75 3.36 -9.11
C LYS A 30 -1.72 2.42 -9.81
N LEU A 31 -1.37 1.14 -9.98
CA LEU A 31 -2.30 0.14 -10.52
C LEU A 31 -3.47 -0.10 -9.57
N LEU A 32 -3.20 -0.28 -8.28
CA LEU A 32 -4.23 -0.50 -7.27
C LEU A 32 -5.20 0.69 -7.14
N ASN A 33 -4.71 1.93 -7.25
CA ASN A 33 -5.54 3.14 -7.23
C ASN A 33 -6.57 3.24 -8.37
N LEU A 34 -6.48 2.37 -9.38
CA LEU A 34 -7.48 2.28 -10.45
C LEU A 34 -8.59 1.26 -10.15
N ILE A 35 -8.46 0.51 -9.05
CA ILE A 35 -9.35 -0.61 -8.73
C ILE A 35 -10.38 -0.18 -7.66
N PRO A 36 -11.70 -0.33 -7.92
CA PRO A 36 -12.74 0.17 -7.02
C PRO A 36 -12.61 -0.29 -5.56
N TRP A 37 -12.41 -1.59 -5.33
CA TRP A 37 -12.31 -2.13 -3.97
C TRP A 37 -11.09 -1.57 -3.21
N TYR A 38 -10.00 -1.23 -3.90
CA TYR A 38 -8.82 -0.68 -3.25
C TYR A 38 -9.01 0.81 -2.91
N ILE A 39 -9.75 1.54 -3.73
CA ILE A 39 -10.15 2.93 -3.41
C ILE A 39 -10.93 2.95 -2.09
N GLU A 40 -11.87 2.02 -1.89
CA GLU A 40 -12.62 1.89 -0.63
C GLU A 40 -11.71 1.59 0.58
N VAL A 41 -10.64 0.81 0.37
CA VAL A 41 -9.62 0.58 1.41
C VAL A 41 -8.90 1.88 1.75
N VAL A 42 -8.45 2.64 0.76
CA VAL A 42 -7.76 3.91 0.99
C VAL A 42 -8.67 4.94 1.66
N ASP A 43 -9.96 4.98 1.32
CA ASP A 43 -10.93 5.87 1.95
C ASP A 43 -11.17 5.52 3.43
N ARG A 44 -11.18 4.22 3.77
CA ARG A 44 -11.38 3.74 5.14
C ARG A 44 -10.16 3.95 6.03
N TYR A 45 -8.98 3.63 5.53
CA TYR A 45 -7.72 3.59 6.29
C TYR A 45 -6.88 4.86 6.13
N GLY A 46 -7.28 5.74 5.22
CA GLY A 46 -6.61 6.99 4.90
C GLY A 46 -5.40 6.84 3.98
N ASN A 47 -5.07 7.93 3.27
CA ASN A 47 -3.96 7.97 2.31
C ASN A 47 -2.58 7.68 2.93
N LEU A 48 -2.42 7.74 4.26
CA LEU A 48 -1.14 7.52 4.93
C LEU A 48 -0.71 6.05 4.93
N ILE A 49 -1.63 5.12 4.69
CA ILE A 49 -1.38 3.68 4.53
C ILE A 49 -0.24 3.38 3.55
N ILE A 50 -0.10 4.17 2.48
CA ILE A 50 0.92 3.97 1.45
C ILE A 50 2.33 4.24 1.97
N TYR A 51 2.47 4.97 3.08
CA TYR A 51 3.74 5.23 3.74
C TYR A 51 4.06 4.20 4.83
N ASN A 52 3.13 3.33 5.20
CA ASN A 52 3.44 2.25 6.14
C ASN A 52 4.47 1.26 5.54
N GLN A 53 5.53 0.99 6.27
CA GLN A 53 6.64 0.19 5.77
C GLN A 53 6.28 -1.29 5.60
N THR A 54 5.43 -1.83 6.47
CA THR A 54 4.91 -3.20 6.36
C THR A 54 4.08 -3.36 5.09
N PHE A 55 3.15 -2.43 4.84
CA PHE A 55 2.33 -2.39 3.62
C PHE A 55 3.21 -2.29 2.35
N ARG A 56 4.21 -1.40 2.35
CA ARG A 56 5.13 -1.25 1.22
C ARG A 56 5.95 -2.52 0.94
N ASN A 57 6.39 -3.20 2.00
CA ASN A 57 7.11 -4.47 1.87
C ASN A 57 6.21 -5.59 1.34
N PHE A 58 4.98 -5.68 1.83
CA PHE A 58 3.97 -6.60 1.34
C PHE A 58 3.72 -6.40 -0.16
N LEU A 59 3.45 -5.16 -0.60
CA LEU A 59 3.30 -4.86 -2.02
C LEU A 59 4.53 -5.20 -2.84
N TYR A 60 5.74 -4.99 -2.30
CA TYR A 60 6.97 -5.33 -3.02
C TYR A 60 7.05 -6.82 -3.38
N GLN A 61 6.58 -7.69 -2.49
CA GLN A 61 6.63 -9.16 -2.64
C GLN A 61 5.56 -9.73 -3.57
N LYS A 62 4.47 -9.00 -3.83
CA LYS A 62 3.31 -9.49 -4.59
C LYS A 62 3.39 -9.14 -6.08
N ASP A 63 3.00 -10.05 -6.97
CA ASP A 63 2.86 -9.75 -8.40
C ASP A 63 1.47 -9.17 -8.71
N ILE A 64 1.30 -7.87 -8.47
CA ILE A 64 0.02 -7.17 -8.61
C ILE A 64 -0.53 -7.24 -10.05
N ASP A 65 0.33 -7.26 -11.07
CA ASP A 65 -0.10 -7.35 -12.46
C ASP A 65 -0.75 -8.71 -12.77
N TYR A 66 -0.27 -9.80 -12.15
CA TYR A 66 -0.88 -11.13 -12.23
C TYR A 66 -2.11 -11.24 -11.33
N ILE A 67 -1.99 -10.85 -10.06
CA ILE A 67 -3.04 -10.94 -9.04
C ILE A 67 -4.32 -10.25 -9.49
N LEU A 68 -4.24 -9.06 -10.10
CA LEU A 68 -5.44 -8.34 -10.53
C LEU A 68 -6.17 -8.97 -11.72
N LYS A 69 -5.54 -9.92 -12.44
CA LYS A 69 -6.13 -10.61 -13.59
C LYS A 69 -6.76 -11.95 -13.22
N ASP A 70 -6.30 -12.57 -12.14
CA ASP A 70 -6.85 -13.83 -11.64
C ASP A 70 -7.82 -13.57 -10.47
N LYS A 71 -9.04 -14.11 -10.58
CA LYS A 71 -10.10 -13.85 -9.60
C LYS A 71 -9.77 -14.43 -8.21
N ASN A 72 -9.19 -15.62 -8.15
CA ASN A 72 -8.90 -16.31 -6.89
C ASN A 72 -7.73 -15.62 -6.20
N GLU A 73 -6.67 -15.30 -6.94
CA GLU A 73 -5.51 -14.58 -6.42
C GLU A 73 -5.89 -13.17 -5.94
N ASN A 74 -6.76 -12.47 -6.67
CA ASN A 74 -7.27 -11.17 -6.25
C ASN A 74 -8.06 -11.26 -4.94
N GLN A 75 -8.90 -12.29 -4.78
CA GLN A 75 -9.64 -12.50 -3.53
C GLN A 75 -8.69 -12.80 -2.36
N THR A 76 -7.73 -13.72 -2.54
CA THR A 76 -6.72 -14.02 -1.52
C THR A 76 -5.90 -12.78 -1.16
N PHE A 77 -5.53 -11.96 -2.15
CA PHE A 77 -4.82 -10.71 -1.91
C PHE A 77 -5.64 -9.71 -1.08
N GLN A 78 -6.95 -9.59 -1.34
CA GLN A 78 -7.82 -8.73 -0.54
C GLN A 78 -7.89 -9.19 0.93
N GLU A 79 -8.01 -10.50 1.16
CA GLU A 79 -8.04 -11.08 2.51
C GLU A 79 -6.72 -10.86 3.25
N GLU A 80 -5.58 -11.14 2.61
CA GLU A 80 -4.25 -10.89 3.18
C GLU A 80 -4.03 -9.41 3.50
N LEU A 81 -4.46 -8.52 2.60
CA LEU A 81 -4.35 -7.09 2.81
C LEU A 81 -5.19 -6.67 4.02
N GLN A 82 -6.44 -7.10 4.14
CA GLN A 82 -7.27 -6.78 5.30
C GLN A 82 -6.63 -7.24 6.62
N GLN A 83 -6.06 -8.45 6.67
CA GLN A 83 -5.35 -8.94 7.86
C GLN A 83 -4.14 -8.08 8.20
N LEU A 84 -3.38 -7.63 7.19
CA LEU A 84 -2.26 -6.72 7.39
C LEU A 84 -2.71 -5.39 8.00
N LEU A 85 -3.80 -4.82 7.50
CA LEU A 85 -4.33 -3.53 7.99
C LEU A 85 -4.83 -3.62 9.42
N ILE A 86 -5.57 -4.69 9.76
CA ILE A 86 -6.00 -4.96 11.14
C ILE A 86 -4.79 -5.08 12.09
N LYS A 87 -3.75 -5.81 11.67
CA LYS A 87 -2.55 -6.04 12.48
C LYS A 87 -1.77 -4.76 12.74
N GLU A 88 -1.63 -3.90 11.74
CA GLU A 88 -0.90 -2.63 11.85
C GLU A 88 -1.67 -1.56 12.64
N LYS A 89 -2.92 -1.86 13.07
CA LYS A 89 -3.84 -0.92 13.73
C LYS A 89 -4.02 0.38 12.95
N ILE A 90 -4.00 0.26 11.63
CA ILE A 90 -4.34 1.35 10.70
C ILE A 90 -5.86 1.45 10.65
#